data_AF-A0A9P8Q7G3-F1
#
_entry.id   AF-A0A9P8Q7G3-F1
#
_cell.length_a   1.000
_cell.length_b   1.000
_cell.length_c   1.000
_cell.angle_alpha   90.00
_cell.angle_beta   90.00
_cell.angle_gamma   90.00
#
_symmetry.space_group_name_H-M   'P 1'
#
loop_
_entity.id
_entity.type
_entity.pdbx_description
1 polymer ?
#
loop_
_entity_poly.entity_id
_entity_poly.type
_entity_poly.pdbx_seq_one_letter_code
_entity_poly.pdbx_strand_id
1 'polypeptide(L)'
;MQDQYLTFRSTPTLRSKGKTHIIIVGAGIIGVCTAYYLTKHPDFNKDTHHITIIESRRVAGGASGKAGGLLALWAFPQQIVPLSFKLHQELSDEYNGEEEWGYRRLTTVSVEGNIEKLLLNDDNEDAYSSHSDSVSDRANAKSTPGTSQESLINNDENNASNDQSQSPNEHLNGKPLQKRRTVTKNSIKQEHL
;
A
#
# COMPACT_ATOMS: atom_id res chain seq x y z
N MET A 1 1.30 41.67 9.97
CA MET A 1 2.01 41.04 8.85
C MET A 1 0.94 40.81 7.79
N GLN A 2 0.79 41.70 6.80
CA GLN A 2 -0.28 41.61 5.81
C GLN A 2 -0.12 40.36 4.96
N ASP A 3 -1.17 39.54 4.90
CA ASP A 3 -1.29 38.40 3.99
C ASP A 3 -1.21 38.88 2.53
N GLN A 4 -0.04 38.78 1.91
CA GLN A 4 0.14 38.96 0.46
C GLN A 4 -0.34 37.72 -0.31
N TYR A 5 -1.54 37.21 -0.03
CA TYR A 5 -2.10 36.10 -0.79
C TYR A 5 -3.04 36.64 -1.88
N LEU A 6 -2.54 36.59 -3.12
CA LEU A 6 -3.28 36.64 -4.39
C LEU A 6 -3.86 38.01 -4.77
N THR A 7 -3.14 38.75 -5.62
CA THR A 7 -3.72 39.88 -6.36
C THR A 7 -4.73 39.35 -7.39
N PHE A 8 -6.02 39.40 -7.04
CA PHE A 8 -7.10 39.04 -7.96
C PHE A 8 -7.13 40.04 -9.13
N ARG A 9 -7.21 39.51 -10.35
CA ARG A 9 -7.38 40.30 -11.56
C ARG A 9 -8.77 40.05 -12.13
N SER A 10 -9.51 41.12 -12.37
CA SER A 10 -10.83 41.08 -13.03
C SER A 10 -10.74 40.85 -14.54
N THR A 11 -9.56 41.03 -15.14
CA THR A 11 -9.33 40.87 -16.58
C THR A 11 -8.21 39.87 -16.88
N PRO A 12 -8.32 39.12 -18.00
CA PRO A 12 -7.25 38.23 -18.44
C PRO A 12 -5.94 39.00 -18.65
N THR A 13 -4.81 38.38 -18.30
CA THR A 13 -3.50 39.03 -18.40
C THR A 13 -3.01 39.22 -19.84
N LEU A 14 -3.75 38.70 -20.84
CA LEU A 14 -3.42 38.68 -22.26
C LEU A 14 -2.04 38.09 -22.60
N ARG A 15 -1.38 37.40 -21.65
CA ARG A 15 -0.04 36.84 -21.82
C ARG A 15 0.04 35.73 -22.88
N SER A 16 -1.08 35.10 -23.20
CA SER A 16 -1.21 34.12 -24.28
C SER A 16 -1.58 34.74 -25.63
N LYS A 17 -1.79 36.06 -25.74
CA LYS A 17 -2.20 36.67 -27.00
C LYS A 17 -1.14 36.44 -28.08
N GLY A 18 -1.54 35.84 -29.20
CA GLY A 18 -0.65 35.49 -30.32
C GLY A 18 0.22 34.25 -30.08
N LYS A 19 -0.07 33.46 -29.04
CA LYS A 19 0.66 32.25 -28.67
C LYS A 19 -0.27 31.04 -28.61
N THR A 20 0.28 29.85 -28.78
CA THR A 20 -0.39 28.59 -28.42
C THR A 20 -0.54 28.55 -26.90
N HIS A 21 -1.78 28.58 -26.42
CA HIS A 21 -2.09 28.61 -24.99
C HIS A 21 -2.36 27.21 -24.46
N ILE A 22 -1.45 26.70 -23.63
CA ILE A 22 -1.59 25.43 -22.93
C ILE A 22 -2.18 25.72 -21.55
N ILE A 23 -3.36 25.17 -21.28
CA ILE A 23 -4.04 25.32 -19.99
C ILE A 23 -3.99 23.98 -19.26
N ILE A 24 -3.42 23.99 -18.06
CA ILE A 24 -3.33 22.83 -17.16
C ILE A 24 -4.33 23.04 -16.03
N VAL A 25 -5.27 22.11 -15.88
CA VAL A 25 -6.29 22.15 -14.83
C VAL A 25 -5.82 21.27 -13.67
N GLY A 26 -5.53 21.91 -12.54
CA GLY A 26 -5.02 21.31 -11.31
C GLY A 26 -3.56 21.66 -11.04
N ALA A 27 -3.27 22.26 -9.88
CA ALA A 27 -1.91 22.53 -9.40
C ALA A 27 -1.46 21.51 -8.35
N GLY A 28 -1.87 20.25 -8.50
CA GLY A 28 -1.27 19.11 -7.80
C GLY A 28 0.08 18.71 -8.39
N ILE A 29 0.71 17.68 -7.83
CA ILE A 29 2.05 17.24 -8.26
C ILE A 29 2.09 16.94 -9.76
N ILE A 30 1.06 16.28 -10.30
CA ILE A 30 0.97 15.95 -11.73
C ILE A 30 0.93 17.22 -12.58
N GLY A 31 0.07 18.19 -12.28
CA GLY A 31 -0.06 19.41 -13.07
C GLY A 31 1.20 20.28 -13.05
N VAL A 32 1.85 20.39 -11.89
CA VAL A 32 3.12 21.12 -11.77
C VAL A 32 4.24 20.42 -12.51
N CYS A 33 4.37 19.09 -12.39
CA CYS A 33 5.36 18.31 -13.14
C CYS A 33 5.12 18.41 -14.65
N THR A 34 3.87 18.32 -15.12
CA THR A 34 3.54 18.51 -16.53
C THR A 34 3.99 19.89 -17.02
N ALA A 35 3.68 20.96 -16.29
CA ALA A 35 4.13 22.30 -16.65
C ALA A 35 5.66 22.40 -16.70
N TYR A 36 6.35 21.86 -15.68
CA TYR A 36 7.80 21.86 -15.60
C TYR A 36 8.43 21.16 -16.82
N TYR A 37 8.03 19.92 -17.11
CA TYR A 37 8.61 19.18 -18.24
C TYR A 37 8.20 19.73 -19.60
N LEU A 38 7.03 20.36 -19.74
CA LEU A 38 6.70 21.11 -20.95
C LEU A 38 7.71 22.23 -21.20
N THR A 39 8.12 22.98 -20.17
CA THR A 39 9.10 24.06 -20.34
C THR A 39 10.50 23.59 -20.73
N LYS A 40 10.80 22.31 -20.52
CA LYS A 40 12.08 21.66 -20.85
C LYS A 40 12.03 20.91 -22.19
N HIS A 41 10.86 20.81 -22.82
CA HIS A 41 10.70 20.10 -24.08
C HIS A 41 11.38 20.88 -25.24
N PRO A 42 12.07 20.22 -26.19
CA PRO A 42 12.75 20.90 -27.31
C PRO A 42 11.84 21.81 -28.14
N ASP A 43 10.59 21.39 -28.34
CA ASP A 43 9.60 22.16 -29.12
C ASP A 43 8.95 23.29 -28.33
N PHE A 44 9.19 23.38 -27.01
CA PHE A 44 8.65 24.45 -26.21
C PHE A 44 9.44 25.74 -26.41
N ASN A 45 8.73 26.77 -26.85
CA ASN A 45 9.29 28.11 -26.99
C ASN A 45 8.39 29.13 -26.29
N LYS A 46 8.96 29.87 -25.33
CA LYS A 46 8.26 30.90 -24.53
C LYS A 46 7.67 32.06 -25.36
N ASP A 47 8.18 32.29 -26.57
CA ASP A 47 7.73 33.36 -27.45
C ASP A 47 6.47 32.96 -28.23
N THR A 48 6.30 31.67 -28.53
CA THR A 48 5.15 31.12 -29.27
C THR A 48 4.19 30.32 -28.39
N HIS A 49 4.57 29.96 -27.17
CA HIS A 49 3.76 29.18 -26.24
C HIS A 49 3.55 29.93 -24.92
N HIS A 50 2.40 29.70 -24.30
CA HIS A 50 2.09 30.19 -22.96
C HIS A 50 1.43 29.08 -22.14
N ILE A 51 1.94 28.83 -20.93
CA ILE A 51 1.34 27.87 -20.00
C ILE A 51 0.59 28.62 -18.91
N THR A 52 -0.63 28.20 -18.63
CA THR A 52 -1.40 28.64 -17.45
C THR A 52 -1.85 27.43 -16.66
N ILE A 53 -1.53 27.41 -15.37
CA ILE A 53 -2.03 26.41 -14.43
C ILE A 53 -3.20 27.03 -13.65
N ILE A 54 -4.34 26.35 -13.62
CA ILE A 54 -5.54 26.79 -12.89
C ILE A 54 -5.79 25.81 -11.75
N GLU A 55 -5.96 26.31 -10.54
CA GLU A 55 -6.28 25.52 -9.35
C GLU A 55 -7.43 26.17 -8.59
N SER A 56 -8.34 25.34 -8.09
CA SER A 56 -9.55 25.75 -7.38
C SER A 56 -9.29 26.29 -5.98
N ARG A 57 -8.22 25.80 -5.32
CA ARG A 57 -7.87 26.16 -3.94
C ARG A 57 -6.46 26.73 -3.89
N ARG A 58 -5.54 26.00 -3.27
CA ARG A 58 -4.11 26.34 -3.16
C ARG A 58 -3.29 25.32 -3.94
N VAL A 59 -2.08 25.71 -4.34
CA VAL A 59 -1.10 24.79 -4.92
C VAL A 59 -0.95 23.57 -4.00
N ALA A 60 -1.00 22.37 -4.60
CA ALA A 60 -1.02 21.08 -3.92
C ALA A 60 -2.11 20.90 -2.84
N GLY A 61 -3.20 21.68 -2.84
CA GLY A 61 -4.26 21.61 -1.82
C GLY A 61 -5.11 20.34 -1.80
N GLY A 62 -5.07 19.54 -2.88
CA GLY A 62 -5.82 18.30 -3.05
C GLY A 62 -5.20 17.09 -2.35
N ALA A 63 -5.08 15.98 -3.07
CA ALA A 63 -4.46 14.74 -2.58
C ALA A 63 -2.95 14.89 -2.38
N SER A 64 -2.25 15.60 -3.29
CA SER A 64 -0.78 15.74 -3.25
C SER A 64 -0.27 16.33 -1.94
N GLY A 65 -0.86 17.42 -1.44
CA GLY A 65 -0.45 18.04 -0.17
C GLY A 65 -0.96 17.33 1.08
N LYS A 66 -1.74 16.24 0.95
CA LYS A 66 -2.15 15.36 2.06
C LYS A 66 -1.43 14.01 2.04
N ALA A 67 -0.62 13.75 1.02
CA ALA A 67 0.12 12.50 0.90
C ALA A 67 1.22 12.40 1.96
N GLY A 68 1.53 11.17 2.39
CA GLY A 68 2.57 10.91 3.40
C GLY A 68 4.02 11.04 2.91
N GLY A 69 4.23 11.40 1.63
CA GLY A 69 5.57 11.66 1.08
C GLY A 69 6.47 10.43 0.89
N LEU A 70 5.95 9.21 1.04
CA LEU A 70 6.72 7.99 0.87
C LEU A 70 6.80 7.57 -0.60
N LEU A 71 8.01 7.30 -1.06
CA LEU A 71 8.30 6.65 -2.34
C LEU A 71 8.81 5.25 -2.07
N ALA A 72 8.31 4.27 -2.82
CA ALA A 72 8.59 2.87 -2.59
C ALA A 72 8.83 2.13 -3.90
N LEU A 73 9.89 1.31 -3.93
CA LEU A 73 10.17 0.41 -5.06
C LEU A 73 9.15 -0.73 -5.17
N TRP A 74 8.39 -1.00 -4.11
CA TRP A 74 7.29 -1.98 -4.11
C TRP A 74 5.91 -1.38 -4.44
N ALA A 75 5.87 -0.12 -4.93
CA ALA A 75 4.64 0.49 -5.40
C ALA A 75 4.17 -0.09 -6.76
N PHE A 76 3.03 0.38 -7.29
CA PHE A 76 2.45 -0.03 -8.56
C PHE A 76 2.09 1.20 -9.42
N PRO A 77 2.14 1.15 -10.77
CA PRO A 77 2.56 0.04 -11.64
C PRO A 77 4.07 -0.10 -11.79
N GLN A 78 4.56 -1.34 -11.95
CA GLN A 78 5.99 -1.64 -11.99
C GLN A 78 6.74 -0.96 -13.15
N GLN A 79 6.05 -0.63 -14.24
CA GLN A 79 6.65 -0.01 -15.42
C GLN A 79 7.14 1.42 -15.15
N ILE A 80 6.51 2.15 -14.22
CA ILE A 80 6.86 3.54 -13.92
C ILE A 80 7.63 3.68 -12.60
N VAL A 81 7.53 2.70 -11.71
CA VAL A 81 8.11 2.79 -10.35
C VAL A 81 9.63 2.99 -10.38
N PRO A 82 10.44 2.19 -11.10
CA PRO A 82 11.89 2.40 -11.15
C PRO A 82 12.26 3.77 -11.72
N LEU A 83 11.58 4.19 -12.79
CA LEU A 83 11.81 5.49 -13.43
C LEU A 83 11.47 6.64 -12.49
N SER A 84 10.28 6.61 -11.88
CA SER A 84 9.84 7.62 -10.93
C SER A 84 10.75 7.68 -9.72
N PHE A 85 11.13 6.53 -9.15
CA PHE A 85 11.98 6.48 -7.96
C PHE A 85 13.38 7.06 -8.23
N LYS A 86 13.96 6.78 -9.40
CA LYS A 86 15.22 7.39 -9.84
C LYS A 86 15.07 8.90 -10.03
N LEU A 87 14.00 9.32 -10.71
CA LEU A 87 13.76 10.72 -11.03
C LEU A 87 13.64 11.61 -9.79
N HIS A 88 13.03 11.13 -8.71
CA HIS A 88 12.95 11.91 -7.46
C HIS A 88 14.33 12.15 -6.83
N GLN A 89 15.28 11.21 -7.00
CA GLN A 89 16.67 11.44 -6.61
C GLN A 89 17.32 12.49 -7.50
N GLU A 90 17.21 12.34 -8.82
CA GLU A 90 17.82 13.27 -9.79
C GLU A 90 17.33 14.71 -9.57
N LEU A 91 16.03 14.90 -9.33
CA LEU A 91 15.48 16.22 -9.02
C LEU A 91 15.95 16.76 -7.67
N SER A 92 16.12 15.89 -6.67
CA SER A 92 16.70 16.31 -5.40
C SER A 92 18.15 16.76 -5.58
N ASP A 93 18.94 16.05 -6.38
CA ASP A 93 20.33 16.39 -6.63
C ASP A 93 20.44 17.68 -7.45
N GLU A 94 19.58 17.88 -8.46
CA GLU A 94 19.58 19.07 -9.33
C GLU A 94 19.19 20.36 -8.58
N TYR A 95 18.27 20.27 -7.62
CA TYR A 95 17.66 21.44 -6.98
C TYR A 95 17.88 21.49 -5.46
N ASN A 96 18.86 20.75 -4.93
CA ASN A 96 19.18 20.72 -3.51
C ASN A 96 17.97 20.32 -2.61
N GLY A 97 17.25 19.28 -3.04
CA GLY A 97 15.99 18.85 -2.44
C GLY A 97 16.09 18.35 -1.00
N GLU A 98 17.29 17.97 -0.53
CA GLU A 98 17.52 17.63 0.87
C GLU A 98 17.26 18.83 1.79
N GLU A 99 17.74 20.00 1.42
CA GLU A 99 17.56 21.24 2.20
C GLU A 99 16.22 21.92 1.87
N GLU A 100 15.85 21.97 0.58
CA GLU A 100 14.68 22.75 0.12
C GLU A 100 13.34 22.09 0.47
N TRP A 101 13.26 20.76 0.46
CA TRP A 101 12.01 20.04 0.75
C TRP A 101 12.20 18.74 1.56
N GLY A 102 13.37 18.54 2.17
CA GLY A 102 13.60 17.43 3.10
C GLY A 102 13.63 16.06 2.44
N TYR A 103 13.99 15.98 1.15
CA TYR A 103 14.14 14.70 0.46
C TYR A 103 15.26 13.90 1.11
N ARG A 104 14.98 12.63 1.41
CA ARG A 104 15.95 11.72 2.05
C ARG A 104 15.64 10.28 1.68
N ARG A 105 16.69 9.47 1.51
CA ARG A 105 16.54 8.02 1.38
C ARG A 105 16.25 7.39 2.74
N LEU A 106 15.31 6.46 2.76
CA LEU A 106 14.93 5.72 3.96
C LEU A 106 15.10 4.22 3.72
N THR A 107 15.70 3.53 4.69
CA THR A 107 15.61 2.07 4.77
C THR A 107 14.28 1.72 5.44
N THR A 108 13.54 0.81 4.81
CA THR A 108 12.22 0.38 5.28
C THR A 108 12.21 -1.12 5.47
N VAL A 109 11.37 -1.59 6.41
CA VAL A 109 11.14 -3.01 6.66
C VAL A 109 9.64 -3.23 6.62
N SER A 110 9.19 -4.23 5.86
CA SER A 110 7.81 -4.72 5.91
C SER A 110 7.75 -5.94 6.82
N VAL A 111 6.77 -5.97 7.71
CA VAL A 111 6.51 -7.10 8.60
C VAL A 111 5.09 -7.58 8.36
N GLU A 112 4.95 -8.85 8.01
CA GLU A 112 3.67 -9.52 7.81
C GLU A 112 3.57 -10.67 8.80
N GLY A 113 2.40 -10.84 9.41
CA GLY A 113 2.16 -11.89 10.39
C GLY A 113 0.84 -12.60 10.09
N ASN A 114 0.88 -13.92 9.94
CA ASN A 114 -0.31 -14.76 9.90
C ASN A 114 -0.61 -15.26 11.32
N ILE A 115 -1.79 -14.92 11.84
CA ILE A 115 -2.27 -15.29 13.18
C ILE A 115 -3.30 -16.45 13.18
N GLU A 116 -3.63 -17.03 12.02
CA GLU A 116 -4.64 -18.11 11.91
C GLU A 116 -4.28 -19.32 12.78
N LYS A 117 -2.99 -19.67 12.88
CA LYS A 117 -2.52 -20.79 13.72
C LYS A 117 -2.58 -20.52 15.23
N LEU A 118 -2.76 -19.27 15.65
CA LEU A 118 -2.91 -18.92 17.07
C LEU A 118 -4.37 -18.97 17.51
N LEU A 119 -5.31 -18.74 16.59
CA LEU A 119 -6.75 -18.77 16.87
C LEU A 119 -7.31 -20.20 16.89
N LEU A 120 -6.72 -21.12 16.11
CA LEU A 120 -7.14 -22.53 16.08
C LEU A 120 -6.62 -23.36 17.28
N ASN A 121 -5.76 -22.79 18.11
CA ASN A 121 -5.21 -23.46 19.29
C ASN A 121 -5.90 -23.03 20.60
N ASP A 122 -6.89 -22.13 20.54
CA ASP A 122 -7.61 -21.62 21.73
C ASP A 122 -8.94 -22.36 22.01
N ASP A 123 -9.34 -23.31 21.15
CA ASP A 123 -10.58 -24.11 21.33
C ASP A 123 -10.37 -25.41 22.13
N ASN A 124 -9.20 -25.63 22.75
CA ASN A 124 -8.88 -26.91 23.41
C ASN A 124 -8.30 -26.78 24.84
N GLU A 125 -8.69 -25.78 25.64
CA GLU A 125 -8.50 -25.85 27.10
C GLU A 125 -9.66 -25.17 27.84
N ASP A 126 -10.86 -25.74 27.75
CA ASP A 126 -11.88 -25.61 28.81
C ASP A 126 -12.82 -26.84 28.76
N ALA A 127 -12.24 -28.00 29.08
CA ALA A 127 -13.03 -29.17 29.45
C ALA A 127 -13.76 -28.88 30.76
N TYR A 128 -15.01 -28.43 30.62
CA TYR A 128 -16.00 -28.32 31.68
C TYR A 128 -16.07 -29.64 32.45
N SER A 129 -15.60 -29.64 33.70
CA SER A 129 -15.82 -30.75 34.63
C SER A 129 -17.31 -30.88 34.87
N SER A 130 -17.90 -31.92 34.29
CA SER A 130 -19.30 -32.29 34.54
C SER A 130 -19.40 -32.83 35.97
N HIS A 131 -19.85 -31.99 36.91
CA HIS A 131 -20.54 -32.48 38.09
C HIS A 131 -21.99 -32.71 37.72
N SER A 132 -22.37 -33.98 37.65
CA SER A 132 -23.74 -34.43 37.61
C SER A 132 -24.41 -34.11 38.94
N ASP A 133 -25.32 -33.15 38.95
CA ASP A 133 -26.40 -33.13 39.94
C ASP A 133 -27.73 -33.09 39.20
N SER A 134 -28.48 -34.18 39.38
CA SER A 134 -29.82 -34.39 38.89
C SER A 134 -30.82 -33.52 39.63
N VAL A 135 -31.49 -32.59 38.95
CA VAL A 135 -32.82 -32.15 39.36
C VAL A 135 -33.66 -31.85 38.10
N SER A 136 -34.84 -32.46 38.08
CA SER A 136 -35.95 -32.29 37.15
C SER A 136 -36.46 -30.86 37.07
N ASP A 137 -36.84 -30.36 35.88
CA ASP A 137 -38.21 -29.90 35.63
C ASP A 137 -38.47 -29.46 34.17
N ARG A 138 -39.77 -29.47 33.84
CA ARG A 138 -40.44 -29.48 32.54
C ARG A 138 -40.45 -28.13 31.75
N ALA A 139 -40.75 -28.31 30.45
CA ALA A 139 -41.49 -27.42 29.51
C ALA A 139 -40.70 -26.24 28.88
N ASN A 140 -40.92 -25.76 27.65
CA ASN A 140 -41.70 -26.13 26.45
C ASN A 140 -41.31 -25.10 25.34
N ALA A 141 -41.58 -25.43 24.07
CA ALA A 141 -41.72 -24.56 22.88
C ALA A 141 -40.42 -24.05 22.20
N LYS A 142 -40.05 -24.40 20.94
CA LYS A 142 -40.72 -24.38 19.60
C LYS A 142 -40.39 -23.11 18.81
N SER A 143 -39.46 -23.20 17.85
CA SER A 143 -39.57 -22.62 16.48
C SER A 143 -38.27 -22.76 15.66
N THR A 144 -38.25 -23.71 14.72
CA THR A 144 -37.68 -23.59 13.35
C THR A 144 -38.72 -22.87 12.45
N PRO A 145 -38.53 -22.62 11.12
CA PRO A 145 -37.47 -22.98 10.17
C PRO A 145 -36.95 -21.74 9.39
N GLY A 146 -35.99 -21.76 8.46
CA GLY A 146 -35.50 -22.70 7.43
C GLY A 146 -34.58 -21.87 6.50
N THR A 147 -33.97 -22.32 5.40
CA THR A 147 -33.88 -23.52 4.56
C THR A 147 -32.70 -23.16 3.61
N SER A 148 -31.61 -23.93 3.49
CA SER A 148 -31.31 -24.92 2.41
C SER A 148 -31.56 -24.37 0.99
N GLN A 149 -30.79 -24.55 -0.08
CA GLN A 149 -30.02 -25.66 -0.67
C GLN A 149 -29.04 -25.00 -1.70
N GLU A 150 -27.99 -25.56 -2.30
CA GLU A 150 -27.78 -26.80 -3.10
C GLU A 150 -26.23 -26.99 -3.22
N SER A 151 -25.64 -28.12 -2.81
CA SER A 151 -25.43 -29.42 -3.50
C SER A 151 -24.48 -29.37 -4.71
N LEU A 152 -23.25 -29.89 -4.57
CA LEU A 152 -22.75 -31.24 -4.99
C LEU A 152 -22.37 -31.26 -6.49
N ILE A 153 -21.19 -31.76 -6.91
CA ILE A 153 -20.79 -33.17 -7.08
C ILE A 153 -19.26 -33.12 -7.45
N ASN A 154 -18.30 -33.68 -6.69
CA ASN A 154 -17.76 -35.06 -6.70
C ASN A 154 -17.29 -35.52 -8.12
N ASN A 155 -16.18 -36.21 -8.40
CA ASN A 155 -15.35 -37.13 -7.62
C ASN A 155 -14.16 -37.62 -8.50
N ASP A 156 -13.30 -38.43 -7.87
CA ASP A 156 -12.41 -39.48 -8.40
C ASP A 156 -10.97 -39.05 -8.79
N GLU A 157 -10.00 -39.25 -7.90
CA GLU A 157 -9.28 -40.51 -7.60
C GLU A 157 -8.26 -40.91 -8.68
N ASN A 158 -6.98 -40.96 -8.30
CA ASN A 158 -6.15 -42.17 -8.44
C ASN A 158 -4.78 -42.01 -7.75
N ASN A 159 -4.23 -43.18 -7.42
CA ASN A 159 -3.47 -43.51 -6.21
C ASN A 159 -1.98 -43.82 -6.50
N ALA A 160 -1.23 -44.07 -5.41
CA ALA A 160 0.10 -44.71 -5.30
C ALA A 160 1.32 -43.77 -5.50
N SER A 161 2.35 -43.74 -4.63
CA SER A 161 2.99 -44.88 -3.96
C SER A 161 3.65 -44.51 -2.63
N ASN A 162 3.74 -45.54 -1.81
CA ASN A 162 4.25 -45.68 -0.44
C ASN A 162 5.78 -45.83 -0.43
N ASP A 163 6.48 -45.30 0.58
CA ASP A 163 7.66 -45.98 1.14
C ASP A 163 7.86 -45.64 2.62
N GLN A 164 8.08 -46.70 3.42
CA GLN A 164 8.20 -46.71 4.86
C GLN A 164 9.66 -46.98 5.26
N SER A 165 10.14 -46.31 6.31
CA SER A 165 11.17 -46.90 7.19
C SER A 165 10.98 -46.46 8.64
N GLN A 166 11.20 -47.40 9.56
CA GLN A 166 10.79 -47.40 10.96
C GLN A 166 11.89 -46.96 11.94
N SER A 167 11.50 -46.17 12.98
CA SER A 167 11.86 -46.25 14.44
C SER A 167 13.33 -46.08 14.90
N PRO A 168 13.65 -45.70 16.18
CA PRO A 168 12.84 -45.84 17.40
C PRO A 168 12.79 -44.66 18.41
N ASN A 169 11.87 -44.81 19.38
CA ASN A 169 11.61 -43.97 20.55
C ASN A 169 12.80 -43.84 21.52
N GLU A 170 13.06 -42.63 22.00
CA GLU A 170 13.56 -42.39 23.36
C GLU A 170 12.80 -41.22 24.01
N HIS A 171 12.24 -41.49 25.20
CA HIS A 171 11.79 -40.51 26.17
C HIS A 171 13.01 -39.88 26.84
N LEU A 172 13.02 -38.55 27.05
CA LEU A 172 13.38 -37.89 28.32
C LEU A 172 13.33 -36.35 28.23
N ASN A 173 12.55 -35.78 29.14
CA ASN A 173 12.67 -34.48 29.83
C ASN A 173 12.60 -33.15 29.08
N GLY A 174 11.69 -32.31 29.58
CA GLY A 174 11.29 -31.03 29.05
C GLY A 174 12.39 -29.96 29.04
N LYS A 175 12.36 -29.17 27.96
CA LYS A 175 12.91 -27.82 27.88
C LYS A 175 11.87 -26.94 27.21
N PRO A 176 11.72 -25.66 27.63
CA PRO A 176 10.74 -24.76 27.04
C PRO A 176 11.03 -24.55 25.55
N LEU A 177 9.98 -24.62 24.73
CA LEU A 177 10.01 -24.42 23.29
C LEU A 177 10.63 -23.05 22.97
N GLN A 178 11.79 -23.03 22.32
CA GLN A 178 12.35 -21.79 21.81
C GLN A 178 11.49 -21.29 20.64
N LYS A 179 10.94 -20.09 20.79
CA LYS A 179 10.21 -19.36 19.74
C LYS A 179 11.13 -19.20 18.52
N ARG A 180 10.94 -20.04 17.51
CA ARG A 180 11.70 -19.95 16.25
C ARG A 180 11.19 -18.75 15.47
N ARG A 181 11.94 -17.64 15.53
CA ARG A 181 11.74 -16.48 14.66
C ARG A 181 12.24 -16.85 13.26
N THR A 182 11.34 -17.11 12.33
CA THR A 182 11.70 -17.17 10.91
C THR A 182 11.63 -15.76 10.35
N VAL A 183 12.79 -15.14 10.15
CA VAL A 183 12.91 -13.88 9.41
C VAL A 183 13.19 -14.22 7.96
N THR A 184 12.19 -14.05 7.09
CA THR A 184 12.43 -14.14 5.64
C THR A 184 12.97 -12.80 5.17
N LYS A 185 14.29 -12.74 4.95
CA LYS A 185 14.93 -11.57 4.32
C LYS A 185 14.62 -11.61 2.83
N ASN A 186 13.72 -10.73 2.37
CA ASN A 186 13.64 -10.42 0.95
C ASN A 186 14.78 -9.43 0.62
N SER A 187 15.97 -9.97 0.38
CA SER A 187 17.08 -9.18 -0.17
C SER A 187 16.85 -8.96 -1.66
N ILE A 188 16.47 -7.74 -2.03
CA ILE A 188 16.60 -7.28 -3.42
C ILE A 188 18.09 -7.06 -3.65
N LYS A 189 18.72 -7.88 -4.49
CA LYS A 189 20.10 -7.66 -4.93
C LYS A 189 20.13 -6.34 -5.71
N GLN A 190 20.81 -5.34 -5.18
CA GLN A 190 21.25 -4.18 -5.96
C GLN A 190 22.45 -4.62 -6.78
N GLU A 191 22.22 -5.13 -7.98
CA GLU A 191 23.28 -5.20 -8.99
C GLU A 191 23.18 -3.92 -9.83
N HIS A 192 24.19 -3.06 -9.65
CA HIS A 192 24.52 -1.87 -10.43
C HIS A 192 23.36 -0.96 -10.87
N LEU A 193 23.13 0.10 -10.08
CA LEU A 193 22.58 1.38 -10.54
C LEU A 193 23.47 2.50 -10.02
#